data_AF-A0A256ZQT6-F1
#
_entry.id   AF-A0A256ZQT6-F1
#
_cell.length_a   1.000
_cell.length_b   1.000
_cell.length_c   1.000
_cell.angle_alpha   90.00
_cell.angle_beta   90.00
_cell.angle_gamma   90.00
#
_symmetry.space_group_name_H-M   'P 1'
#
loop_
_entity.id
_entity.type
_entity.pdbx_description
1 polymer ?
#
loop_
_entity_poly.entity_id
_entity_poly.type
_entity_poly.pdbx_seq_one_letter_code
_entity_poly.pdbx_strand_id
1 'polypeptide(L)'
;MSENRGPPVKGSSPGRGLSMELARKAIETAKEALQYLMVGPPIIRYGPAGEVHVDVPLMYHGYAIDKVHFDPLANTPSPKGRPARAWNVRVSAEAVRSTMESIVSELRVLDAAEFREPENAWAIPIAWRNYLIAHIKVSYDGSEIIPDYSLTEEVRRYAL
;
A
#
# COMPACT_ATOMS: atom_id res chain seq x y z
N MET A 1 -37.56 -40.70 17.66
CA MET A 1 -36.12 -40.52 17.33
C MET A 1 -36.00 -39.17 16.65
N SER A 2 -35.41 -38.19 17.32
CA SER A 2 -35.26 -36.81 16.82
C SER A 2 -33.95 -36.70 16.06
N GLU A 3 -33.99 -36.32 14.78
CA GLU A 3 -32.78 -36.02 14.00
C GLU A 3 -32.14 -34.73 14.53
N ASN A 4 -30.97 -34.90 15.13
CA ASN A 4 -30.11 -33.81 15.56
C ASN A 4 -29.49 -33.12 14.33
N ARG A 5 -30.17 -32.12 13.76
CA ARG A 5 -29.59 -31.25 12.74
C ARG A 5 -28.70 -30.22 13.43
N GLY A 6 -27.42 -30.57 13.59
CA GLY A 6 -26.40 -29.62 13.99
C GLY A 6 -26.42 -28.37 13.10
N PRO A 7 -25.93 -27.22 13.60
CA PRO A 7 -25.92 -25.98 12.84
C PRO A 7 -25.17 -26.21 11.52
N PRO A 8 -25.65 -25.64 10.40
CA PRO A 8 -24.98 -25.80 9.12
C PRO A 8 -23.54 -25.32 9.26
N VAL A 9 -22.59 -26.25 9.15
CA VAL A 9 -21.19 -25.92 8.92
C VAL A 9 -21.20 -25.04 7.68
N LYS A 10 -20.73 -23.79 7.80
CA LYS A 10 -20.57 -22.88 6.65
C LYS A 10 -19.86 -23.67 5.56
N GLY A 11 -20.63 -24.11 4.56
CA GLY A 11 -20.07 -24.76 3.39
C GLY A 11 -19.03 -23.81 2.82
N SER A 12 -17.82 -24.32 2.63
CA SER A 12 -16.84 -23.69 1.76
C SER A 12 -17.58 -23.32 0.48
N SER A 13 -17.71 -22.01 0.22
CA SER A 13 -18.17 -21.59 -1.10
C SER A 13 -17.28 -22.30 -2.12
N PRO A 14 -17.82 -22.86 -3.22
CA PRO A 14 -16.99 -23.46 -4.26
C PRO A 14 -15.89 -22.44 -4.59
N GLY A 15 -14.64 -22.81 -4.31
CA GLY A 15 -13.53 -21.87 -4.27
C GLY A 15 -13.53 -21.08 -5.56
N ARG A 16 -13.71 -19.75 -5.46
CA ARG A 16 -13.62 -18.92 -6.66
C ARG A 16 -12.21 -19.15 -7.22
N GLY A 17 -12.14 -19.65 -8.45
CA GLY A 17 -10.87 -20.01 -9.06
C GLY A 17 -10.09 -18.75 -9.43
N LEU A 18 -8.82 -18.70 -9.03
CA LEU A 18 -7.89 -17.69 -9.52
C LEU A 18 -7.63 -17.91 -11.01
N SER A 19 -7.58 -16.83 -11.79
CA SER A 19 -7.28 -16.89 -13.22
C SER A 19 -6.30 -15.79 -13.61
N MET A 20 -5.56 -16.02 -14.70
CA MET A 20 -4.68 -15.01 -15.28
C MET A 20 -5.45 -13.78 -15.78
N GLU A 21 -6.71 -13.95 -16.16
CA GLU A 21 -7.57 -12.84 -16.59
C GLU A 21 -7.90 -11.91 -15.42
N LEU A 22 -8.22 -12.46 -14.25
CA LEU A 22 -8.44 -11.67 -13.03
C LEU A 22 -7.18 -10.92 -12.61
N ALA A 23 -6.02 -11.58 -12.66
CA ALA A 23 -4.74 -10.94 -12.37
C ALA A 23 -4.43 -9.78 -13.33
N ARG A 24 -4.65 -9.98 -14.65
CA ARG A 24 -4.46 -8.93 -15.67
C ARG A 24 -5.40 -7.75 -15.43
N LYS A 25 -6.68 -8.02 -15.16
CA LYS A 25 -7.64 -6.97 -14.86
C LYS A 25 -7.22 -6.17 -13.62
N ALA A 26 -6.74 -6.83 -12.57
CA ALA A 26 -6.23 -6.15 -11.39
C ALA A 26 -5.01 -5.26 -11.69
N ILE A 27 -4.09 -5.71 -12.54
CA ILE A 27 -2.94 -4.90 -12.99
C ILE A 27 -3.40 -3.65 -13.74
N GLU A 28 -4.37 -3.78 -14.66
CA GLU A 28 -4.89 -2.62 -15.42
C GLU A 28 -5.60 -1.62 -14.50
N THR A 29 -6.43 -2.10 -13.56
CA THR A 29 -7.05 -1.25 -12.54
C THR A 29 -6.00 -0.49 -11.71
N ALA A 30 -4.89 -1.13 -11.34
CA ALA A 30 -3.80 -0.47 -10.65
C ALA A 30 -3.07 0.57 -11.51
N LYS A 31 -2.88 0.32 -12.82
CA LYS A 31 -2.29 1.30 -13.76
C LYS A 31 -3.17 2.53 -13.94
N GLU A 32 -4.48 2.34 -14.00
CA GLU A 32 -5.44 3.46 -14.05
C GLU A 32 -5.38 4.27 -12.75
N ALA A 33 -5.41 3.61 -11.59
CA ALA A 33 -5.34 4.27 -10.30
C ALA A 33 -4.02 5.02 -10.07
N LEU A 34 -2.90 4.51 -10.61
CA LEU A 34 -1.57 5.11 -10.49
C LEU A 34 -1.56 6.59 -10.94
N GLN A 35 -2.35 6.92 -11.95
CA GLN A 35 -2.42 8.27 -12.54
C GLN A 35 -3.04 9.32 -11.59
N TYR A 36 -3.78 8.85 -10.59
CA TYR A 36 -4.48 9.70 -9.62
C TYR A 36 -3.89 9.62 -8.22
N LEU A 37 -2.73 8.95 -8.06
CA LEU A 37 -2.07 8.90 -6.78
C LEU A 37 -1.54 10.28 -6.37
N MET A 38 -1.77 10.60 -5.10
CA MET A 38 -1.28 11.81 -4.47
C MET A 38 -0.39 11.46 -3.28
N VAL A 39 0.50 12.38 -2.93
CA VAL A 39 1.33 12.28 -1.73
C VAL A 39 0.51 12.75 -0.52
N GLY A 40 0.34 11.87 0.46
CA GLY A 40 -0.23 12.22 1.76
C GLY A 40 0.76 12.97 2.66
N PRO A 41 0.30 13.50 3.80
CA PRO A 41 1.19 14.13 4.77
C PRO A 41 2.22 13.12 5.30
N PRO A 42 3.53 13.42 5.26
CA PRO A 42 4.54 12.52 5.82
C PRO A 42 4.35 12.27 7.31
N ILE A 43 4.42 11.00 7.71
CA ILE A 43 4.35 10.56 9.10
C ILE A 43 5.78 10.37 9.60
N ILE A 44 6.24 11.30 10.43
CA ILE A 44 7.60 11.29 10.99
C ILE A 44 7.53 10.84 12.45
N ARG A 45 8.25 9.77 12.79
CA ARG A 45 8.34 9.23 14.15
C ARG A 45 9.78 9.24 14.62
N TYR A 46 9.99 9.73 15.84
CA TYR A 46 11.28 9.77 16.52
C TYR A 46 11.31 8.74 17.64
N GLY A 47 12.27 7.81 17.58
CA GLY A 47 12.48 6.78 18.58
C GLY A 47 13.37 7.25 19.74
N PRO A 48 13.34 6.55 20.90
CA PRO A 48 14.08 6.95 22.10
C PRO A 48 15.60 7.01 21.92
N ALA A 49 16.16 6.18 21.03
CA ALA A 49 17.60 6.15 20.71
C ALA A 49 18.00 7.14 19.59
N GLY A 50 17.12 8.10 19.27
CA GLY A 50 17.31 9.03 18.15
C GLY A 50 17.00 8.43 16.78
N GLU A 51 16.41 7.24 16.72
CA GLU A 51 15.93 6.63 15.47
C GLU A 51 14.87 7.53 14.81
N VAL A 52 14.87 7.61 13.49
CA VAL A 52 13.91 8.39 12.72
C VAL A 52 13.29 7.51 11.65
N HIS A 53 11.97 7.40 11.69
CA HIS A 53 11.18 6.71 10.67
C HIS A 53 10.28 7.70 9.96
N VAL A 54 10.36 7.71 8.63
CA VAL A 54 9.56 8.57 7.76
C VAL A 54 8.73 7.67 6.85
N ASP A 55 7.42 7.65 7.07
CA ASP A 55 6.47 6.97 6.21
C ASP A 55 5.71 8.01 5.40
N VAL A 56 5.62 7.83 4.09
CA VAL A 56 4.88 8.73 3.20
C VAL A 56 3.68 7.99 2.61
N PRO A 57 2.45 8.33 3.00
CA PRO A 57 1.25 7.71 2.44
C PRO A 57 1.10 8.01 0.94
N LEU A 58 0.74 6.99 0.17
CA LEU A 58 0.18 7.16 -1.17
C LEU A 58 -1.34 7.20 -1.04
N MET A 59 -1.94 8.26 -1.57
CA MET A 59 -3.36 8.56 -1.42
C MET A 59 -4.10 8.41 -2.74
N TYR A 60 -5.30 7.84 -2.70
CA TYR A 60 -6.22 7.73 -3.84
C TYR A 60 -7.62 8.13 -3.37
N HIS A 61 -8.22 9.16 -3.99
CA HIS A 61 -9.55 9.68 -3.64
C HIS A 61 -9.77 9.93 -2.12
N GLY A 62 -8.75 10.46 -1.43
CA GLY A 62 -8.83 10.78 0.00
C GLY A 62 -8.58 9.61 0.96
N TYR A 63 -8.27 8.43 0.44
CA TYR A 63 -7.89 7.26 1.23
C TYR A 63 -6.43 6.89 1.01
N ALA A 64 -5.76 6.38 2.04
CA ALA A 64 -4.43 5.82 1.88
C ALA A 64 -4.53 4.43 1.26
N ILE A 65 -3.69 4.13 0.26
CA ILE A 65 -3.62 2.80 -0.36
C ILE A 65 -2.47 1.96 0.20
N ASP A 66 -1.35 2.62 0.53
CA ASP A 66 -0.15 2.05 1.12
C ASP A 66 0.76 3.21 1.55
N LYS A 67 1.87 2.89 2.21
CA LYS A 67 2.93 3.84 2.56
C LYS A 67 4.26 3.47 1.93
N VAL A 68 5.00 4.49 1.55
CA VAL A 68 6.39 4.42 1.12
C VAL A 68 7.29 4.70 2.31
N HIS A 69 8.23 3.80 2.59
CA HIS A 69 9.29 4.08 3.55
C HIS A 69 10.30 5.03 2.92
N PHE A 70 10.49 6.22 3.49
CA PHE A 70 11.38 7.23 2.97
C PHE A 70 12.71 7.22 3.74
N ASP A 71 13.83 7.23 3.01
CA ASP A 71 15.16 7.39 3.58
C ASP A 71 15.52 8.88 3.64
N PRO A 72 15.54 9.50 4.84
CA PRO A 72 15.87 10.91 4.96
C PRO A 72 17.37 11.22 4.76
N LEU A 73 18.25 10.22 4.78
CA LEU A 73 19.69 10.40 4.50
C LEU A 73 19.95 10.41 3.00
N ALA A 74 19.31 9.49 2.27
CA ALA A 74 19.42 9.40 0.81
C ALA A 74 18.46 10.35 0.07
N ASN A 75 17.45 10.89 0.76
CA ASN A 75 16.34 11.67 0.21
C ASN A 75 15.57 10.91 -0.89
N THR A 76 15.33 9.61 -0.65
CA THR A 76 14.71 8.69 -1.63
C THR A 76 13.84 7.62 -0.96
N PRO A 77 12.91 6.99 -1.69
CA PRO A 77 12.23 5.78 -1.24
C PRO A 77 13.20 4.64 -0.92
N SER A 78 12.89 3.90 0.15
CA SER A 78 13.52 2.63 0.50
C SER A 78 12.77 1.47 -0.14
N PRO A 79 13.45 0.34 -0.43
CA PRO A 79 12.76 -0.90 -0.79
C PRO A 79 11.75 -1.29 0.29
N LYS A 80 10.54 -1.69 -0.12
CA LYS A 80 9.40 -1.95 0.79
C LYS A 80 9.73 -2.96 1.88
N GLY A 81 10.46 -4.02 1.54
CA GLY A 81 10.88 -5.07 2.49
C GLY A 81 12.03 -4.67 3.41
N ARG A 82 12.64 -3.48 3.22
CA ARG A 82 13.75 -2.98 4.01
C ARG A 82 13.60 -1.46 4.24
N PRO A 83 12.76 -1.05 5.20
CA PRO A 83 12.64 0.36 5.59
C PRO A 83 14.01 0.94 5.98
N ALA A 84 14.28 2.19 5.59
CA ALA A 84 15.47 2.89 6.01
C ALA A 84 15.52 3.03 7.54
N ARG A 85 16.74 2.97 8.06
CA ARG A 85 17.03 3.28 9.46
C ARG A 85 17.93 4.51 9.47
N ALA A 86 17.38 5.62 9.96
CA ALA A 86 18.11 6.85 10.14
C ALA A 86 18.21 7.17 11.63
N TRP A 87 19.28 7.86 12.05
CA TRP A 87 19.49 8.26 13.44
C TRP A 87 19.93 9.71 13.52
N ASN A 88 19.38 10.42 14.51
CA ASN A 88 19.75 11.79 14.89
C ASN A 88 19.65 12.81 13.74
N VAL A 89 18.71 12.60 12.80
CA VAL A 89 18.43 13.52 11.69
C VAL A 89 17.17 14.32 11.99
N ARG A 90 17.17 15.62 11.71
CA ARG A 90 15.94 16.41 11.68
C ARG A 90 15.34 16.36 10.29
N VAL A 91 14.07 16.00 10.22
CA VAL A 91 13.35 15.84 8.94
C VAL A 91 12.28 16.92 8.82
N SER A 92 12.27 17.63 7.69
CA SER A 92 11.19 18.55 7.33
C SER A 92 10.11 17.79 6.57
N ALA A 93 8.87 17.80 7.08
CA ALA A 93 7.74 17.18 6.41
C ALA A 93 7.47 17.81 5.03
N GLU A 94 7.66 19.12 4.90
CA GLU A 94 7.50 19.85 3.63
C GLU A 94 8.55 19.39 2.60
N ALA A 95 9.81 19.27 3.01
CA ALA A 95 10.88 18.82 2.12
C ALA A 95 10.68 17.37 1.65
N VAL A 96 10.25 16.49 2.57
CA VAL A 96 9.90 15.09 2.24
C VAL A 96 8.74 15.05 1.26
N ARG A 97 7.68 15.82 1.52
CA ARG A 97 6.50 15.88 0.65
C ARG A 97 6.86 16.35 -0.75
N SER A 98 7.59 17.47 -0.88
CA SER A 98 8.02 18.02 -2.17
C SER A 98 8.88 17.03 -2.97
N THR A 99 9.79 16.34 -2.28
CA THR A 99 10.61 15.28 -2.90
C THR A 99 9.74 14.14 -3.41
N MET A 100 8.78 13.68 -2.59
CA MET A 100 7.89 12.59 -2.96
C MET A 100 6.92 12.96 -4.08
N GLU A 101 6.46 14.22 -4.15
CA GLU A 101 5.60 14.71 -5.24
C GLU A 101 6.33 14.59 -6.59
N SER A 102 7.64 14.83 -6.63
CA SER A 102 8.46 14.60 -7.83
C SER A 102 8.57 13.11 -8.15
N ILE A 103 8.80 12.27 -7.14
CA ILE A 103 8.94 10.81 -7.31
C ILE A 103 7.65 10.12 -7.76
N VAL A 104 6.47 10.60 -7.35
CA VAL A 104 5.19 9.99 -7.75
C VAL A 104 5.05 9.94 -9.27
N SER A 105 5.57 10.95 -9.99
CA SER A 105 5.59 10.98 -11.46
C SER A 105 6.49 9.93 -12.11
N GLU A 106 7.45 9.37 -11.36
CA GLU A 106 8.38 8.32 -11.83
C GLU A 106 7.91 6.90 -11.50
N LEU A 107 6.78 6.76 -10.78
CA LEU A 107 6.28 5.45 -10.37
C LEU A 107 5.76 4.66 -11.57
N ARG A 108 5.92 3.34 -11.48
CA ARG A 108 5.30 2.42 -12.44
C ARG A 108 4.75 1.20 -11.73
N VAL A 109 3.63 0.71 -12.25
CA VAL A 109 3.14 -0.64 -11.95
C VAL A 109 4.03 -1.64 -12.69
N LEU A 110 4.43 -2.72 -12.01
CA LEU A 110 5.00 -3.88 -12.70
C LEU A 110 3.87 -4.81 -13.13
N ASP A 111 4.00 -5.45 -14.30
CA ASP A 111 3.03 -6.41 -14.85
C ASP A 111 3.10 -7.76 -14.12
N ALA A 112 2.85 -7.74 -12.81
CA ALA A 112 2.82 -8.88 -11.92
C ALA A 112 1.77 -8.65 -10.83
N ALA A 113 1.20 -9.73 -10.31
CA ALA A 113 0.23 -9.67 -9.22
C ALA A 113 0.49 -10.81 -8.24
N GLU A 114 0.46 -10.50 -6.94
CA GLU A 114 0.46 -11.50 -5.87
C GLU A 114 -0.94 -11.58 -5.27
N PHE A 115 -1.57 -12.76 -5.27
CA PHE A 115 -2.84 -12.92 -4.56
C PHE A 115 -2.60 -13.17 -3.07
N ARG A 116 -3.29 -12.43 -2.19
CA ARG A 116 -3.09 -12.48 -0.74
C ARG A 116 -4.36 -12.91 0.02
N GLU A 117 -4.23 -13.99 0.76
CA GLU A 117 -5.18 -14.41 1.80
C GLU A 117 -4.74 -13.88 3.17
N PRO A 118 -5.68 -13.58 4.11
CA PRO A 118 -7.13 -13.78 4.03
C PRO A 118 -7.89 -12.64 3.34
N GLU A 119 -7.20 -11.62 2.86
CA GLU A 119 -7.80 -10.38 2.31
C GLU A 119 -8.57 -10.60 1.00
N ASN A 120 -8.34 -11.72 0.30
CA ASN A 120 -8.93 -12.03 -1.00
C ASN A 120 -8.69 -10.92 -2.02
N ALA A 121 -7.45 -10.44 -2.07
CA ALA A 121 -7.05 -9.29 -2.87
C ALA A 121 -5.76 -9.56 -3.66
N TRP A 122 -5.65 -8.92 -4.82
CA TRP A 122 -4.41 -8.86 -5.59
C TRP A 122 -3.55 -7.69 -5.08
N ALA A 123 -2.32 -7.97 -4.68
CA ALA A 123 -1.31 -6.96 -4.42
C ALA A 123 -0.49 -6.73 -5.69
N ILE A 124 -0.64 -5.55 -6.28
CA ILE A 124 0.05 -5.13 -7.50
C ILE A 124 1.28 -4.30 -7.11
N PRO A 125 2.51 -4.71 -7.46
CA PRO A 125 3.71 -4.00 -7.05
C PRO A 125 3.88 -2.66 -7.77
N ILE A 126 4.17 -1.62 -6.99
CA ILE A 126 4.64 -0.33 -7.47
C ILE A 126 6.15 -0.27 -7.34
N ALA A 127 6.80 0.08 -8.45
CA ALA A 127 8.23 0.32 -8.50
C ALA A 127 8.56 1.80 -8.70
N TRP A 128 9.60 2.26 -8.01
CA TRP A 128 10.34 3.48 -8.34
C TRP A 128 11.76 3.08 -8.74
N ARG A 129 12.19 3.46 -9.95
CA ARG A 129 13.46 2.97 -10.54
C ARG A 129 13.59 1.46 -10.36
N ASN A 130 14.58 0.94 -9.65
CA ASN A 130 14.77 -0.51 -9.49
C ASN A 130 14.21 -1.06 -8.16
N TYR A 131 13.45 -0.28 -7.40
CA TYR A 131 12.92 -0.67 -6.09
C TYR A 131 11.42 -0.88 -6.12
N LEU A 132 10.96 -1.99 -5.55
CA LEU A 132 9.58 -2.14 -5.11
C LEU A 132 9.39 -1.34 -3.84
N ILE A 133 8.49 -0.35 -3.85
CA ILE A 133 8.35 0.60 -2.74
C ILE A 133 6.95 0.57 -2.10
N ALA A 134 5.95 0.10 -2.83
CA ALA A 134 4.56 0.02 -2.38
C ALA A 134 3.80 -1.08 -3.16
N HIS A 135 2.57 -1.36 -2.75
CA HIS A 135 1.60 -2.15 -3.50
C HIS A 135 0.27 -1.39 -3.61
N ILE A 136 -0.45 -1.62 -4.69
CA ILE A 136 -1.88 -1.32 -4.78
C ILE A 136 -2.63 -2.63 -4.52
N LYS A 137 -3.55 -2.63 -3.55
CA LYS A 137 -4.46 -3.77 -3.36
C LYS A 137 -5.69 -3.59 -4.25
N VAL A 138 -6.07 -4.65 -4.95
CA VAL A 138 -7.25 -4.69 -5.82
C VAL A 138 -8.13 -5.88 -5.42
N SER A 139 -9.45 -5.71 -5.50
CA SER A 139 -10.45 -6.74 -5.20
C SER A 139 -10.21 -8.04 -5.97
N TYR A 140 -10.73 -9.15 -5.43
CA TYR A 140 -10.67 -10.48 -6.04
C TYR A 140 -10.97 -10.49 -7.55
N ASP A 141 -12.01 -9.79 -7.96
CA ASP A 141 -12.51 -9.71 -9.34
C ASP A 141 -11.80 -8.64 -10.19
N GLY A 142 -10.78 -7.99 -9.62
CA GLY A 142 -9.92 -7.02 -10.27
C GLY A 142 -10.56 -5.66 -10.54
N SER A 143 -11.72 -5.35 -9.96
CA SER A 143 -12.52 -4.16 -10.33
C SER A 143 -12.30 -2.94 -9.42
N GLU A 144 -11.88 -3.14 -8.17
CA GLU A 144 -11.88 -2.08 -7.17
C GLU A 144 -10.55 -1.99 -6.43
N ILE A 145 -10.07 -0.77 -6.20
CA ILE A 145 -8.95 -0.50 -5.31
C ILE A 145 -9.41 -0.71 -3.87
N ILE A 146 -8.64 -1.46 -3.09
CA ILE A 146 -8.89 -1.66 -1.66
C ILE A 146 -8.00 -0.72 -0.86
N PRO A 147 -8.57 0.25 -0.12
CA PRO A 147 -7.80 1.14 0.74
C PRO A 147 -7.14 0.42 1.92
N ASP A 148 -6.03 0.98 2.40
CA ASP A 148 -5.52 0.72 3.73
C ASP A 148 -6.26 1.62 4.73
N TYR A 149 -7.35 1.11 5.28
CA TYR A 149 -8.18 1.84 6.25
C TYR A 149 -7.40 2.17 7.53
N SER A 150 -6.51 1.28 7.99
CA SER A 150 -5.71 1.53 9.19
C SER A 150 -4.74 2.70 8.98
N LEU A 151 -4.06 2.71 7.84
CA LEU A 151 -3.21 3.83 7.45
C LEU A 151 -4.03 5.11 7.20
N THR A 152 -5.22 5.00 6.60
CA THR A 152 -6.10 6.16 6.40
C THR A 152 -6.45 6.84 7.72
N GLU A 153 -6.82 6.06 8.74
CA GLU A 153 -7.11 6.59 10.08
C GLU A 153 -5.86 7.13 10.77
N GLU A 154 -4.68 6.56 10.52
CA GLU A 154 -3.42 7.15 10.96
C GLU A 154 -3.15 8.51 10.30
N VAL A 155 -3.30 8.61 8.98
CA VAL A 155 -3.14 9.87 8.23
C VAL A 155 -4.07 10.95 8.76
N ARG A 156 -5.34 10.62 9.02
CA ARG A 156 -6.32 11.56 9.59
C ARG A 156 -5.92 12.08 10.96
N ARG A 157 -5.32 11.24 11.80
CA ARG A 157 -4.81 11.64 13.13
C ARG A 157 -3.59 12.55 13.05
N TYR A 158 -2.76 12.41 12.00
CA TYR A 158 -1.57 13.24 11.78
C TYR A 158 -1.84 14.53 10.99
N ALA A 159 -2.99 14.62 10.30
CA ALA A 159 -3.39 15.80 9.54
C ALA A 159 -4.16 16.85 10.37
N LEU A 160 -4.49 16.53 11.62
CA LEU A 160 -5.07 17.43 12.64
C LEU A 160 -3.97 17.94 13.58
#